data_AF-A0A9E2XXU7-F1
#
_entry.id   AF-A0A9E2XXU7-F1
#
_cell.length_a   1.000
_cell.length_b   1.000
_cell.length_c   1.000
_cell.angle_alpha   90.00
_cell.angle_beta   90.00
_cell.angle_gamma   90.00
#
_symmetry.space_group_name_H-M   'P 1'
#
loop_
_entity.id
_entity.type
_entity.pdbx_description
1 polymer ?
#
loop_
_entity_poly.entity_id
_entity_poly.type
_entity_poly.pdbx_seq_one_letter_code
_entity_poly.pdbx_strand_id
1 'polypeptide(L)'
;MTGNPADRAGAILEIDLAGIAANWRLLARRVEPAECAAVVKADAYGLGAALVAPALAAAGCRRFFVATIDEGIALRRVLPES
;
A
#
# COMPACT_ATOMS: atom_id res chain seq x y z
N MET A 1 13.71 -24.18 -15.37
CA MET A 1 12.27 -23.92 -15.17
C MET A 1 11.99 -23.92 -13.68
N THR A 2 11.95 -22.76 -13.04
CA THR A 2 11.46 -22.62 -11.66
C THR A 2 9.94 -22.46 -11.75
N GLY A 3 9.18 -23.43 -11.25
CA GLY A 3 7.71 -23.36 -11.20
C GLY A 3 7.22 -22.17 -10.37
N ASN A 4 6.00 -21.71 -10.64
CA ASN A 4 5.40 -20.61 -9.89
C ASN A 4 5.27 -21.06 -8.42
N PRO A 5 5.75 -20.29 -7.42
CA PRO A 5 5.58 -20.63 -6.01
C PRO A 5 4.12 -20.92 -5.63
N ALA A 6 3.15 -20.32 -6.33
CA ALA A 6 1.72 -20.58 -6.16
C ALA A 6 1.32 -22.03 -6.48
N ASP A 7 2.05 -22.73 -7.37
CA ASP A 7 1.75 -24.11 -7.80
C ASP A 7 1.85 -25.11 -6.64
N ARG A 8 2.52 -24.73 -5.53
CA ARG A 8 2.72 -25.57 -4.35
C ARG A 8 2.11 -24.97 -3.07
N ALA A 9 1.36 -23.89 -3.18
CA ALA A 9 0.78 -23.21 -2.02
C ALA A 9 -0.49 -23.91 -1.53
N GLY A 10 -0.70 -23.98 -0.21
CA GLY A 10 -1.93 -24.51 0.39
C GLY A 10 -3.12 -23.54 0.30
N ALA A 11 -2.85 -22.26 0.05
CA ALA A 11 -3.85 -21.21 -0.20
C ALA A 11 -3.18 -20.05 -0.97
N ILE A 12 -3.98 -19.27 -1.70
CA ILE A 12 -3.52 -18.10 -2.47
C ILE A 12 -4.29 -16.87 -1.99
N LEU A 13 -3.55 -15.79 -1.68
CA LEU A 13 -4.09 -14.46 -1.45
C LEU A 13 -3.65 -13.55 -2.61
N GLU A 14 -4.62 -13.05 -3.38
CA GLU A 14 -4.37 -12.13 -4.48
C GLU A 14 -4.71 -10.70 -4.04
N ILE A 15 -3.74 -9.79 -4.18
CA ILE A 15 -3.88 -8.39 -3.78
C ILE A 15 -4.04 -7.52 -5.03
N ASP A 16 -5.22 -6.94 -5.20
CA ASP A 16 -5.49 -5.98 -6.28
C ASP A 16 -5.02 -4.56 -5.91
N LEU A 17 -3.80 -4.23 -6.31
CA LEU A 17 -3.22 -2.90 -6.10
C LEU A 17 -3.96 -1.80 -6.89
N ALA A 18 -4.54 -2.12 -8.05
CA ALA A 18 -5.28 -1.15 -8.85
C ALA A 18 -6.61 -0.80 -8.16
N GLY A 19 -7.28 -1.79 -7.58
CA GLY A 19 -8.46 -1.62 -6.73
C GLY A 19 -8.16 -0.74 -5.50
N ILE A 20 -7.06 -1.00 -4.80
CA ILE A 20 -6.62 -0.17 -3.66
C ILE A 20 -6.38 1.29 -4.10
N ALA A 21 -5.67 1.51 -5.21
CA ALA A 21 -5.43 2.85 -5.75
C ALA A 21 -6.74 3.55 -6.17
N ALA A 22 -7.68 2.83 -6.77
CA ALA A 22 -8.99 3.36 -7.14
C ALA A 22 -9.81 3.79 -5.91
N ASN A 23 -9.82 2.96 -4.87
CA ASN A 23 -10.47 3.28 -3.59
C ASN A 23 -9.89 4.53 -2.94
N TRP A 24 -8.55 4.65 -2.92
CA TRP A 24 -7.91 5.86 -2.39
C TRP A 24 -8.30 7.10 -3.20
N ARG A 25 -8.27 7.05 -4.54
CA ARG A 25 -8.68 8.20 -5.39
C ARG A 25 -10.14 8.59 -5.18
N LEU A 26 -11.02 7.62 -4.94
CA LEU A 26 -12.42 7.89 -4.61
C LEU A 26 -12.54 8.67 -3.31
N LEU A 27 -11.84 8.23 -2.25
CA LEU A 27 -11.83 8.91 -0.96
C LEU A 27 -11.20 10.30 -1.07
N ALA A 28 -10.06 10.42 -1.76
CA ALA A 28 -9.37 11.69 -1.97
C ALA A 28 -10.29 12.74 -2.61
N ARG A 29 -10.99 12.40 -3.70
CA ARG A 29 -11.97 13.31 -4.32
C ARG A 29 -13.14 13.65 -3.40
N ARG A 30 -13.58 12.72 -2.55
CA ARG A 30 -14.75 12.91 -1.70
C ARG A 30 -14.51 13.91 -0.57
N VAL A 31 -13.26 14.04 -0.14
CA VAL A 31 -12.86 14.88 1.00
C VAL A 31 -12.26 16.22 0.59
N GLU A 32 -12.14 16.51 -0.71
CA GLU A 32 -11.64 17.81 -1.18
C GLU A 32 -12.40 18.98 -0.53
N PRO A 33 -11.70 20.05 -0.11
CA PRO A 33 -10.28 20.33 -0.34
C PRO A 33 -9.33 19.74 0.71
N ALA A 34 -9.80 18.90 1.63
CA ALA A 34 -8.94 18.28 2.63
C ALA A 34 -7.99 17.24 2.01
N GLU A 35 -6.80 17.08 2.60
CA GLU A 35 -5.82 16.07 2.16
C GLU A 35 -6.23 14.67 2.65
N CYS A 36 -6.24 13.68 1.75
CA CYS A 36 -6.49 12.28 2.09
C CYS A 36 -5.18 11.50 2.28
N ALA A 37 -4.91 11.08 3.51
CA ALA A 37 -3.77 10.25 3.85
C ALA A 37 -4.07 8.74 3.72
N ALA A 38 -3.03 7.92 3.70
CA ALA A 38 -3.12 6.48 3.77
C ALA A 38 -2.56 5.95 5.09
N VAL A 39 -3.38 5.23 5.85
CA VAL A 39 -2.91 4.48 7.03
C VAL A 39 -2.51 3.08 6.55
N VAL A 40 -1.27 2.68 6.77
CA VAL A 40 -0.69 1.42 6.28
C VAL A 40 0.02 0.62 7.39
N LYS A 41 -0.42 0.82 8.64
CA LYS A 41 0.04 0.04 9.80
C LYS A 41 -0.23 -1.47 9.62
N ALA A 42 0.46 -2.29 10.42
CA ALA A 42 0.39 -3.74 10.37
C ALA A 42 0.60 -4.29 8.96
N ASP A 43 1.65 -3.81 8.29
CA ASP A 43 1.99 -4.19 6.91
C ASP A 43 0.84 -3.95 5.91
N ALA A 44 0.29 -2.73 5.91
CA ALA A 44 -0.91 -2.37 5.17
C ALA A 44 -2.09 -3.30 5.46
N TYR A 45 -2.39 -3.50 6.74
CA TYR A 45 -3.46 -4.39 7.21
C TYR A 45 -3.29 -5.85 6.72
N GLY A 46 -2.04 -6.31 6.60
CA GLY A 46 -1.67 -7.65 6.14
C GLY A 46 -1.65 -7.84 4.62
N LEU A 47 -1.77 -6.76 3.85
CA LEU A 47 -1.79 -6.80 2.38
C LEU A 47 -0.40 -6.57 1.74
N GLY A 48 0.62 -6.26 2.54
CA GLY A 48 1.98 -6.01 2.06
C GLY A 48 2.24 -4.53 1.77
N ALA A 49 2.72 -3.78 2.76
CA ALA A 49 3.00 -2.35 2.67
C ALA A 49 4.07 -2.02 1.62
N ALA A 50 5.03 -2.92 1.38
CA ALA A 50 6.07 -2.75 0.36
C ALA A 50 5.52 -2.63 -1.07
N LEU A 51 4.32 -3.16 -1.33
CA LEU A 51 3.63 -3.06 -2.62
C LEU A 51 2.49 -2.05 -2.58
N VAL A 52 1.71 -2.03 -1.50
CA VAL A 52 0.55 -1.14 -1.33
C VAL A 52 0.97 0.32 -1.26
N ALA A 53 2.01 0.67 -0.50
CA ALA A 53 2.39 2.06 -0.30
C ALA A 53 2.93 2.74 -1.57
N PRO A 54 3.80 2.11 -2.39
CA PRO A 54 4.18 2.67 -3.69
C PRO A 54 2.99 2.82 -4.65
N ALA A 55 2.04 1.88 -4.66
CA ALA A 55 0.84 1.99 -5.48
C ALA A 55 -0.02 3.20 -5.08
N LEU A 56 -0.19 3.44 -3.78
CA LEU A 56 -0.89 4.62 -3.25
C LEU A 56 -0.12 5.92 -3.53
N ALA A 57 1.21 5.91 -3.44
CA ALA A 57 2.03 7.07 -3.77
C ALA A 57 1.90 7.44 -5.26
N ALA A 58 1.97 6.43 -6.15
CA ALA A 58 1.73 6.59 -7.58
C ALA A 58 0.29 7.05 -7.89
N ALA A 59 -0.67 6.71 -7.04
CA ALA A 59 -2.04 7.19 -7.16
C ALA A 59 -2.21 8.67 -6.78
N GLY A 60 -1.24 9.25 -6.07
CA GLY A 60 -1.21 10.65 -5.65
C GLY A 60 -1.11 10.87 -4.13
N CYS A 61 -1.08 9.81 -3.31
CA CYS A 61 -1.02 9.93 -1.86
C CYS A 61 0.35 10.45 -1.40
N ARG A 62 0.36 11.48 -0.53
CA ARG A 62 1.58 12.10 0.00
C ARG A 62 1.79 11.91 1.49
N ARG A 63 0.75 11.50 2.23
CA ARG A 63 0.80 11.32 3.69
C ARG A 63 0.52 9.88 4.04
N PHE A 64 1.45 9.27 4.75
CA PHE A 64 1.37 7.88 5.20
C PHE A 64 1.46 7.82 6.72
N PHE A 65 0.63 6.99 7.34
CA PHE A 65 0.63 6.74 8.77
C PHE A 65 0.88 5.27 9.07
N VAL A 66 1.72 5.00 10.07
CA VAL A 66 2.06 3.67 10.59
C VAL A 66 1.98 3.65 12.10
N ALA A 67 2.07 2.46 12.69
CA ALA A 67 2.03 2.30 14.14
C ALA A 67 3.43 2.34 14.78
N THR A 68 4.46 1.81 14.10
CA THR A 68 5.80 1.64 14.70
C THR A 68 6.89 2.35 13.90
N ILE A 69 8.04 2.55 14.55
CA ILE A 69 9.24 3.13 13.92
C ILE A 69 9.75 2.18 12.81
N ASP A 70 9.76 0.88 13.05
CA ASP A 70 10.24 -0.11 12.08
C ASP A 70 9.40 -0.12 10.79
N GLU A 71 8.07 -0.01 10.92
CA GLU A 71 7.18 0.18 9.76
C GLU A 71 7.54 1.46 9.00
N GLY A 72 7.80 2.56 9.73
CA GLY A 72 8.21 3.83 9.14
C GLY A 72 9.55 3.74 8.38
N ILE A 73 10.54 3.05 8.96
CA ILE A 73 11.84 2.78 8.32
C ILE A 73 11.64 1.94 7.05
N ALA A 74 10.79 0.90 7.10
CA ALA A 74 10.50 0.06 5.95
C ALA A 74 9.85 0.86 4.81
N LEU A 75 8.86 1.71 5.13
CA LEU A 75 8.21 2.59 4.14
C LEU A 75 9.16 3.57 3.48
N ARG A 76 10.10 4.15 4.22
CA ARG A 76 11.09 5.08 3.67
C ARG A 76 11.97 4.47 2.58
N ARG A 77 12.13 3.14 2.56
CA ARG A 77 12.92 2.43 1.54
C ARG A 77 12.17 2.23 0.22
N VAL A 78 10.83 2.30 0.24
CA VAL A 78 9.99 1.98 -0.93
C VAL A 78 9.22 3.19 -1.46
N LEU A 79 9.06 4.23 -0.66
CA LEU A 79 8.43 5.48 -1.07
C LEU A 79 9.45 6.43 -1.72
N PRO A 80 9.01 7.26 -2.69
CA PRO A 80 9.86 8.32 -3.24
C PRO A 80 10.35 9.28 -2.16
N GLU A 81 11.58 9.78 -2.30
CA GLU A 81 12.03 10.93 -1.52
C GLU A 81 11.11 12.12 -1.81
N SER A 82 10.76 12.86 -0.76
CA SER A 82 9.83 14.00 -0.79
C SER A 82 10.56 15.27 -0.38
#